data_AF-A0A7S0LB00-F1
#
_entry.id   AF-A0A7S0LB00-F1
#
_cell.length_a   1.000
_cell.length_b   1.000
_cell.length_c   1.000
_cell.angle_alpha   90.00
_cell.angle_beta   90.00
_cell.angle_gamma   90.00
#
_symmetry.space_group_name_H-M   'P 1'
#
loop_
_entity.id
_entity.type
_entity.pdbx_description
1 polymer ?
#
loop_
_entity_poly.entity_id
_entity_poly.type
_entity_poly.pdbx_seq_one_letter_code
_entity_poly.pdbx_strand_id
1 'polypeptide(L)'
;LGKMTLIRLQIVWGIAVGHSHGSLIVPFPRNAVDSLLPQWSDGKHPDTGSIQPYNCRCTNGSSVCNNGQACFWFSQGCTPGCARCDGDGSRIPNFDHCPGESLPPTVNDPKHRTVNQAAEAGSHADFTKYNPWRAPGRAPVFDSCGMAGGSVVEVFNAGAYNKTKFAKQGDLGSAVLPKQPSGSVWVRGSTVTARWQNTAKHGGGYQYRLCPLGEPLTEACFQNMPLKFATPDRHTV
;
A
#
# COMPACT_ATOMS: atom_id res chain seq x y z
N LEU A 1 1.91 46.90 24.11
CA LEU A 1 0.72 46.48 24.90
C LEU A 1 -0.38 46.16 23.90
N GLY A 2 -0.91 44.96 23.70
CA GLY A 2 -1.05 43.79 24.56
C GLY A 2 -2.53 43.41 24.55
N LYS A 3 -2.93 42.44 23.72
CA LYS A 3 -4.15 41.63 23.91
C LYS A 3 -3.87 40.21 23.43
N MET A 4 -3.57 39.33 24.40
CA MET A 4 -3.66 37.88 24.25
C MET A 4 -5.13 37.51 24.12
N THR A 5 -5.47 36.70 23.12
CA THR A 5 -6.71 35.93 23.11
C THR A 5 -6.32 34.46 23.18
N LEU A 6 -6.50 33.90 24.37
CA LEU A 6 -6.35 32.49 24.67
C LEU A 6 -7.59 31.77 24.12
N ILE A 7 -7.47 31.05 23.00
CA ILE A 7 -8.48 30.07 22.60
C ILE A 7 -7.95 28.70 23.02
N ARG A 8 -8.48 28.20 24.13
CA ARG A 8 -8.49 26.77 24.44
C ARG A 8 -9.25 26.08 23.30
N LEU A 9 -8.53 25.51 22.34
CA LEU A 9 -9.12 24.52 21.45
C LEU A 9 -8.88 23.15 22.06
N GLN A 10 -9.97 22.50 22.43
CA GLN A 10 -9.96 21.16 22.97
C GLN A 10 -9.23 20.22 22.01
N ILE A 11 -8.25 19.51 22.55
CA ILE A 11 -7.57 18.40 21.88
C ILE A 11 -8.62 17.30 21.73
N VAL A 12 -9.28 17.26 20.58
CA VAL A 12 -9.95 16.04 20.14
C VAL A 12 -8.83 15.09 19.75
N TRP A 13 -8.46 14.20 20.67
CA TRP A 13 -7.70 12.99 20.38
C TRP A 13 -8.55 12.08 19.49
N GLY A 14 -8.69 12.46 18.22
CA GLY A 14 -9.12 11.55 17.17
C GLY A 14 -7.92 10.68 16.81
N ILE A 15 -7.73 9.57 17.52
CA ILE A 15 -6.93 8.47 16.98
C ILE A 15 -7.76 7.91 15.82
N ALA A 16 -7.56 8.49 14.63
CA ALA A 16 -7.99 7.85 13.40
C ALA A 16 -7.17 6.56 13.28
N VAL A 17 -7.81 5.44 13.60
CA VAL A 17 -7.29 4.11 13.28
C VAL A 17 -7.22 4.04 11.75
N GLY A 18 -6.07 4.41 11.17
CA GLY A 18 -5.88 4.31 9.72
C GLY A 18 -5.66 2.86 9.33
N HIS A 19 -6.50 2.24 8.53
CA HIS A 19 -6.20 0.91 7.97
C HIS A 19 -4.98 0.97 7.01
N SER A 20 -4.69 -0.09 6.24
CA SER A 20 -3.36 -0.35 5.64
C SER A 20 -3.21 -0.42 4.12
N HIS A 21 -4.06 0.19 3.31
CA HIS A 21 -4.24 -0.30 1.94
C HIS A 21 -4.02 0.79 0.91
N GLY A 22 -3.41 0.43 -0.21
CA GLY A 22 -3.42 1.30 -1.37
C GLY A 22 -3.05 0.56 -2.63
N SER A 23 -3.56 1.07 -3.74
CA SER A 23 -3.54 0.37 -5.02
C SER A 23 -3.26 1.31 -6.16
N LEU A 24 -2.52 0.83 -7.15
CA LEU A 24 -2.39 1.52 -8.42
C LEU A 24 -3.79 1.66 -9.04
N ILE A 25 -4.07 2.81 -9.66
CA ILE A 25 -5.30 3.03 -10.46
C ILE A 25 -4.92 3.32 -11.90
N VAL A 26 -3.84 4.09 -12.11
CA VAL A 26 -3.31 4.42 -13.44
C VAL A 26 -1.82 4.07 -13.47
N PRO A 27 -1.38 3.20 -14.38
CA PRO A 27 -2.17 2.45 -15.36
C PRO A 27 -3.10 1.42 -14.67
N PHE A 28 -4.11 0.92 -15.39
CA PHE A 28 -5.08 -0.04 -14.85
C PHE A 28 -4.36 -1.33 -14.43
N PRO A 29 -4.37 -1.73 -13.14
CA PRO A 29 -3.60 -2.86 -12.68
C PRO A 29 -4.35 -4.19 -12.84
N ARG A 30 -3.60 -5.29 -12.96
CA ARG A 30 -4.16 -6.66 -12.90
C ARG A 30 -4.91 -6.97 -11.59
N ASN A 31 -4.51 -6.32 -10.50
CA ASN A 31 -5.15 -6.46 -9.19
C ASN A 31 -6.60 -5.95 -9.17
N ALA A 32 -6.98 -5.14 -10.17
CA ALA A 32 -8.33 -4.65 -10.34
C ALA A 32 -9.22 -5.60 -11.16
N VAL A 33 -8.85 -6.86 -11.34
CA VAL A 33 -9.62 -7.84 -12.13
C VAL A 33 -11.10 -7.94 -11.71
N ASP A 34 -11.42 -7.76 -10.42
CA ASP A 34 -12.80 -7.81 -9.93
C ASP A 34 -13.67 -6.66 -10.44
N SER A 35 -13.09 -5.59 -10.99
CA SER A 35 -13.83 -4.52 -11.70
C SER A 35 -14.67 -5.04 -12.88
N LEU A 36 -14.38 -6.26 -13.35
CA LEU A 36 -15.13 -6.97 -14.39
C LEU A 36 -16.40 -7.65 -13.86
N LEU A 37 -16.63 -7.63 -12.54
CA LEU A 37 -17.78 -8.24 -11.90
C LEU A 37 -18.84 -7.17 -11.58
N PRO A 38 -20.15 -7.41 -11.85
CA PRO A 38 -21.21 -6.42 -11.65
C PRO A 38 -21.31 -5.80 -10.26
N GLN A 39 -20.85 -6.52 -9.24
CA GLN A 39 -20.86 -6.10 -7.84
C GLN A 39 -19.66 -5.18 -7.47
N TRP A 40 -18.62 -5.15 -8.29
CA TRP A 40 -17.39 -4.34 -8.12
C TRP A 40 -17.15 -3.39 -9.30
N SER A 41 -18.06 -3.35 -10.26
CA SER A 41 -18.04 -2.45 -11.43
C SER A 41 -18.80 -1.16 -11.17
N ASP A 42 -18.67 -0.20 -12.10
CA ASP A 42 -19.48 1.04 -12.13
C ASP A 42 -19.40 1.87 -10.84
N GLY A 43 -18.22 1.87 -10.21
CA GLY A 43 -17.96 2.60 -8.99
C GLY A 43 -18.52 1.95 -7.72
N LYS A 44 -18.95 0.69 -7.78
CA LYS A 44 -19.36 -0.09 -6.61
C LYS A 44 -18.15 -0.65 -5.88
N HIS A 45 -18.15 -0.48 -4.56
CA HIS A 45 -17.11 -0.96 -3.66
C HIS A 45 -17.78 -1.54 -2.41
N PRO A 46 -18.38 -2.74 -2.50
CA PRO A 46 -19.04 -3.35 -1.36
C PRO A 46 -18.04 -3.60 -0.24
N ASP A 47 -18.52 -3.58 1.00
CA ASP A 47 -17.70 -3.95 2.16
C ASP A 47 -17.27 -5.42 2.08
N THR A 48 -16.09 -5.70 2.61
CA THR A 48 -15.45 -7.00 2.63
C THR A 48 -15.04 -7.36 4.05
N GLY A 49 -15.04 -8.64 4.36
CA GLY A 49 -14.66 -9.14 5.68
C GLY A 49 -15.77 -9.14 6.73
N SER A 50 -15.50 -9.87 7.80
CA SER A 50 -16.40 -10.11 8.94
C SER A 50 -15.81 -9.65 10.27
N ILE A 51 -14.48 -9.70 10.40
CA ILE A 51 -13.72 -9.27 11.58
C ILE A 51 -13.57 -7.75 11.57
N GLN A 52 -13.21 -7.18 10.42
CA GLN A 52 -13.12 -5.73 10.20
C GLN A 52 -13.65 -5.35 8.82
N PRO A 53 -14.98 -5.15 8.68
CA PRO A 53 -15.57 -4.74 7.42
C PRO A 53 -14.91 -3.49 6.83
N TYR A 54 -14.50 -3.56 5.56
CA TYR A 54 -13.83 -2.46 4.86
C TYR A 54 -14.12 -2.47 3.36
N ASN A 55 -13.94 -1.35 2.66
CA ASN A 55 -14.10 -1.30 1.20
C ASN A 55 -12.91 -0.64 0.48
N CYS A 56 -12.72 -0.99 -0.79
CA CYS A 56 -11.68 -0.43 -1.65
C CYS A 56 -12.11 0.84 -2.39
N ARG A 57 -12.99 1.67 -1.80
CA ARG A 57 -13.47 2.88 -2.47
C ARG A 57 -12.31 3.78 -2.86
N CYS A 58 -12.34 4.23 -4.11
CA CYS A 58 -11.25 4.98 -4.70
C CYS A 58 -11.76 6.12 -5.60
N THR A 59 -10.94 7.16 -5.79
CA THR A 59 -11.20 8.23 -6.76
C THR A 59 -10.00 8.43 -7.68
N ASN A 60 -10.27 8.83 -8.92
CA ASN A 60 -9.25 9.18 -9.90
C ASN A 60 -9.10 10.71 -10.03
N GLY A 61 -9.08 11.40 -8.88
CA GLY A 61 -9.11 12.86 -8.79
C GLY A 61 -10.53 13.43 -8.81
N SER A 62 -11.28 13.24 -9.89
CA SER A 62 -12.62 13.83 -10.07
C SER A 62 -13.77 12.84 -10.16
N SER A 63 -13.48 11.55 -10.43
CA SER A 63 -14.49 10.50 -10.57
C SER A 63 -14.18 9.31 -9.68
N VAL A 64 -15.22 8.55 -9.32
CA VAL A 64 -15.04 7.25 -8.67
C VAL A 64 -14.29 6.34 -9.62
N CYS A 65 -13.20 5.70 -9.17
CA CYS A 65 -12.53 4.71 -9.99
C CYS A 65 -13.17 3.33 -9.88
N ASN A 66 -12.95 2.55 -10.94
CA ASN A 66 -13.35 1.16 -11.03
C ASN A 66 -12.14 0.26 -10.77
N ASN A 67 -11.73 0.10 -9.50
CA ASN A 67 -10.51 -0.64 -9.13
C ASN A 67 -10.79 -1.99 -8.46
N GLY A 68 -12.04 -2.45 -8.45
CA GLY A 68 -12.45 -3.69 -7.79
C GLY A 68 -11.89 -3.84 -6.38
N GLN A 69 -11.27 -4.99 -6.09
CA GLN A 69 -10.62 -5.28 -4.81
C GLN A 69 -9.10 -5.01 -4.82
N ALA A 70 -8.60 -4.16 -5.72
CA ALA A 70 -7.15 -3.96 -5.89
C ALA A 70 -6.41 -3.55 -4.60
N CYS A 71 -7.09 -2.86 -3.69
CA CYS A 71 -6.50 -2.42 -2.42
C CYS A 71 -6.20 -3.57 -1.44
N PHE A 72 -6.81 -4.74 -1.63
CA PHE A 72 -6.59 -5.93 -0.81
C PHE A 72 -5.48 -6.84 -1.34
N TRP A 73 -4.65 -6.39 -2.30
CA TRP A 73 -3.48 -7.15 -2.74
C TRP A 73 -2.20 -6.55 -2.17
N PHE A 74 -1.69 -7.14 -1.09
CA PHE A 74 -0.49 -6.64 -0.38
C PHE A 74 0.18 -7.77 0.41
N SER A 75 1.20 -7.46 1.18
CA SER A 75 1.82 -8.42 2.10
C SER A 75 1.80 -7.84 3.51
N GLN A 76 1.13 -8.54 4.43
CA GLN A 76 1.03 -8.15 5.83
C GLN A 76 2.25 -8.63 6.61
N GLY A 77 2.69 -7.83 7.59
CA GLY A 77 3.69 -8.28 8.56
C GLY A 77 5.11 -8.40 8.02
N CYS A 78 5.48 -7.50 7.11
CA CYS A 78 6.80 -7.48 6.49
C CYS A 78 7.65 -6.35 7.09
N THR A 79 8.75 -6.70 7.78
CA THR A 79 9.75 -5.73 8.25
C THR A 79 11.02 -5.83 7.41
N PRO A 80 11.66 -4.70 7.04
CA PRO A 80 12.95 -4.72 6.36
C PRO A 80 13.97 -5.60 7.08
N GLY A 81 14.66 -6.48 6.35
CA GLY A 81 15.65 -7.40 6.90
C GLY A 81 15.13 -8.79 7.26
N CYS A 82 13.83 -8.94 7.52
CA CYS A 82 13.28 -10.26 7.82
C CYS A 82 13.39 -11.22 6.64
N ALA A 83 13.61 -12.50 6.93
CA ALA A 83 13.63 -13.54 5.92
C ALA A 83 12.26 -13.74 5.22
N ARG A 84 11.17 -13.47 5.94
CA ARG A 84 9.79 -13.62 5.45
C ARG A 84 8.85 -12.66 6.18
N CYS A 85 7.69 -12.40 5.59
CA CYS A 85 6.58 -11.80 6.31
C CYS A 85 5.92 -12.86 7.22
N ASP A 86 5.39 -12.47 8.37
CA ASP A 86 4.67 -13.40 9.25
C ASP A 86 3.19 -13.57 8.84
N GLY A 87 2.60 -12.55 8.21
CA GLY A 87 1.18 -12.55 7.83
C GLY A 87 0.24 -12.37 9.02
N ASP A 88 0.79 -12.06 10.20
CA ASP A 88 0.02 -11.88 11.42
C ASP A 88 -0.59 -10.47 11.39
N GLY A 89 -1.92 -10.41 11.55
CA GLY A 89 -2.73 -9.22 11.28
C GLY A 89 -2.41 -7.98 12.12
N SER A 90 -1.52 -8.06 13.08
CA SER A 90 -1.35 -7.04 14.10
C SER A 90 -0.67 -5.78 13.54
N ARG A 91 -1.44 -4.77 13.14
CA ARG A 91 -0.95 -3.39 12.94
C ARG A 91 -0.54 -2.78 14.28
N ILE A 92 0.64 -3.15 14.76
CA ILE A 92 1.20 -2.66 16.02
C ILE A 92 2.18 -1.52 15.69
N PRO A 93 1.96 -0.30 16.21
CA PRO A 93 2.91 0.79 16.07
C PRO A 93 4.28 0.38 16.61
N ASN A 94 5.36 0.72 15.91
CA ASN A 94 6.75 0.44 16.35
C ASN A 94 7.04 -1.06 16.56
N PHE A 95 6.43 -1.95 15.77
CA PHE A 95 6.60 -3.40 15.92
C PHE A 95 7.63 -3.96 14.95
N ASP A 96 8.61 -4.69 15.50
CA ASP A 96 9.61 -5.44 14.75
C ASP A 96 9.13 -6.88 14.59
N HIS A 97 8.85 -7.29 13.35
CA HIS A 97 8.39 -8.65 13.05
C HIS A 97 9.53 -9.69 13.10
N CYS A 98 10.80 -9.29 13.15
CA CYS A 98 11.95 -10.18 13.31
C CYS A 98 13.05 -9.54 14.18
N PRO A 99 12.84 -9.44 15.50
CA PRO A 99 13.81 -8.83 16.40
C PRO A 99 15.20 -9.47 16.27
N GLY A 100 16.21 -8.64 16.01
CA GLY A 100 17.60 -9.07 15.83
C GLY A 100 18.02 -9.31 14.37
N GLU A 101 17.07 -9.43 13.45
CA GLU A 101 17.34 -9.57 12.00
C GLU A 101 16.95 -8.33 11.20
N SER A 102 16.07 -7.49 11.76
CA SER A 102 15.57 -6.30 11.08
C SER A 102 16.68 -5.31 10.73
N LEU A 103 16.52 -4.65 9.58
CA LEU A 103 17.47 -3.65 9.08
C LEU A 103 17.08 -2.24 9.54
N PRO A 104 18.06 -1.37 9.80
CA PRO A 104 17.79 0.01 10.19
C PRO A 104 17.14 0.81 9.04
N PRO A 105 16.33 1.84 9.36
CA PRO A 105 15.67 2.66 8.37
C PRO A 105 16.69 3.49 7.55
N THR A 106 16.56 3.46 6.22
CA THR A 106 17.36 4.25 5.29
C THR A 106 16.66 5.53 4.85
N VAL A 107 15.32 5.59 4.96
CA VAL A 107 14.51 6.78 4.67
C VAL A 107 14.14 7.45 5.99
N ASN A 108 14.94 8.43 6.42
CA ASN A 108 14.77 9.08 7.72
C ASN A 108 14.22 10.50 7.65
N ASP A 109 14.31 11.18 6.50
CA ASP A 109 13.74 12.51 6.33
C ASP A 109 12.20 12.45 6.46
N PRO A 110 11.59 13.15 7.45
CA PRO A 110 10.17 13.07 7.68
C PRO A 110 9.30 13.55 6.51
N LYS A 111 9.84 14.35 5.58
CA LYS A 111 9.12 14.76 4.36
C LYS A 111 8.72 13.59 3.46
N HIS A 112 9.36 12.43 3.64
CA HIS A 112 9.06 11.21 2.89
C HIS A 112 8.03 10.32 3.58
N ARG A 113 7.44 10.72 4.71
CA ARG A 113 6.44 9.92 5.44
C ARG A 113 5.05 10.49 5.22
N THR A 114 4.03 9.64 5.04
CA THR A 114 2.62 10.09 4.92
C THR A 114 1.95 10.44 6.24
N VAL A 115 2.47 9.91 7.35
CA VAL A 115 2.12 10.28 8.74
C VAL A 115 3.41 10.19 9.58
N ASN A 116 3.34 10.52 10.88
CA ASN A 116 4.51 10.45 11.76
C ASN A 116 5.67 11.36 11.30
N GLN A 117 5.33 12.46 10.61
CA GLN A 117 6.27 13.46 10.09
C GLN A 117 6.91 14.31 11.19
N ALA A 118 6.28 14.41 12.36
CA ALA A 118 6.82 15.17 13.49
C ALA A 118 7.78 14.35 14.37
N ALA A 119 7.86 13.04 14.19
CA ALA A 119 8.72 12.19 15.00
C ALA A 119 10.16 12.23 14.50
N GLU A 120 11.10 12.45 15.42
CA GLU A 120 12.52 12.25 15.17
C GLU A 120 12.78 10.81 14.74
N ALA A 121 13.57 10.62 13.69
CA ALA A 121 13.86 9.29 13.15
C ALA A 121 14.51 8.38 14.19
N GLY A 122 13.97 7.17 14.37
CA GLY A 122 14.48 6.18 15.33
C GLY A 122 14.08 6.42 16.78
N SER A 123 13.47 7.56 17.11
CA SER A 123 12.95 7.83 18.46
C SER A 123 11.83 6.87 18.85
N HIS A 124 11.47 6.84 20.14
CA HIS A 124 10.31 6.07 20.60
C HIS A 124 8.99 6.54 19.93
N ALA A 125 8.91 7.81 19.54
CA ALA A 125 7.77 8.36 18.83
C ALA A 125 7.73 7.97 17.34
N ASP A 126 8.82 7.43 16.80
CA ASP A 126 8.93 6.95 15.42
C ASP A 126 8.30 5.57 15.26
N PHE A 127 6.96 5.54 15.29
CA PHE A 127 6.22 4.28 15.22
C PHE A 127 6.25 3.63 13.84
N THR A 128 6.81 4.28 12.83
CA THR A 128 6.86 3.78 11.45
C THR A 128 8.18 3.10 11.12
N LYS A 129 9.17 3.11 12.03
CA LYS A 129 10.57 2.75 11.72
C LYS A 129 10.79 1.34 11.15
N TYR A 130 9.91 0.39 11.46
CA TYR A 130 9.93 -0.98 10.94
C TYR A 130 9.05 -1.19 9.70
N ASN A 131 8.31 -0.17 9.26
CA ASN A 131 7.44 -0.30 8.09
C ASN A 131 8.29 -0.40 6.81
N PRO A 132 7.85 -1.16 5.79
CA PRO A 132 8.63 -1.40 4.56
C PRO A 132 9.17 -0.14 3.88
N TRP A 133 8.42 0.96 3.90
CA TRP A 133 8.84 2.22 3.30
C TRP A 133 10.07 2.85 3.94
N ARG A 134 10.40 2.48 5.19
CA ARG A 134 11.58 3.01 5.86
C ARG A 134 12.87 2.43 5.32
N ALA A 135 12.82 1.34 4.58
CA ALA A 135 13.91 0.83 3.76
C ALA A 135 13.34 0.18 2.48
N PRO A 136 12.93 0.97 1.48
CA PRO A 136 12.19 0.47 0.31
C PRO A 136 12.95 -0.65 -0.42
N GLY A 137 12.26 -1.77 -0.68
CA GLY A 137 12.86 -2.95 -1.32
C GLY A 137 13.68 -3.86 -0.40
N ARG A 138 13.72 -3.58 0.91
CA ARG A 138 14.44 -4.44 1.86
C ARG A 138 13.54 -5.30 2.76
N ALA A 139 12.24 -5.09 2.71
CA ALA A 139 11.28 -5.99 3.34
C ALA A 139 10.98 -7.16 2.40
N PRO A 140 10.75 -8.37 2.93
CA PRO A 140 10.21 -9.46 2.14
C PRO A 140 8.79 -9.11 1.67
N VAL A 141 8.30 -9.85 0.68
CA VAL A 141 6.91 -9.83 0.23
C VAL A 141 6.45 -11.27 0.04
N PHE A 142 5.15 -11.53 0.22
CA PHE A 142 4.58 -12.84 -0.12
C PHE A 142 4.60 -13.08 -1.63
N ASP A 143 4.32 -12.03 -2.39
CA ASP A 143 4.21 -12.08 -3.84
C ASP A 143 4.42 -10.69 -4.44
N SER A 144 5.03 -10.62 -5.62
CA SER A 144 5.28 -9.35 -6.32
C SER A 144 4.00 -8.63 -6.76
N CYS A 145 2.90 -9.37 -6.93
CA CYS A 145 1.57 -8.85 -7.21
C CYS A 145 0.68 -8.84 -5.96
N GLY A 146 1.23 -9.09 -4.77
CA GLY A 146 0.52 -9.13 -3.49
C GLY A 146 -0.22 -10.45 -3.23
N MET A 147 -0.59 -10.67 -1.96
CA MET A 147 -1.47 -11.74 -1.52
C MET A 147 -2.87 -11.17 -1.29
N ALA A 148 -3.91 -11.89 -1.68
CA ALA A 148 -5.29 -11.51 -1.44
C ALA A 148 -5.58 -11.42 0.08
N GLY A 149 -5.91 -10.21 0.53
CA GLY A 149 -6.12 -9.82 1.92
C GLY A 149 -4.84 -9.71 2.77
N GLY A 150 -3.67 -9.93 2.16
CA GLY A 150 -2.37 -9.79 2.82
C GLY A 150 -1.97 -10.91 3.78
N SER A 151 -2.83 -11.91 3.98
CA SER A 151 -2.63 -13.06 4.87
C SER A 151 -3.42 -14.28 4.35
N VAL A 152 -3.02 -15.48 4.76
CA VAL A 152 -3.66 -16.74 4.31
C VAL A 152 -5.11 -16.89 4.80
N VAL A 153 -5.47 -16.23 5.89
CA VAL A 153 -6.82 -16.18 6.48
C VAL A 153 -7.14 -14.76 6.91
N GLU A 154 -8.43 -14.43 7.01
CA GLU A 154 -8.85 -13.13 7.57
C GLU A 154 -8.38 -13.04 9.02
N VAL A 155 -7.64 -11.97 9.33
CA VAL A 155 -7.14 -11.68 10.68
C VAL A 155 -7.42 -10.21 10.99
N PHE A 156 -7.56 -9.89 12.28
CA PHE A 156 -7.77 -8.53 12.74
C PHE A 156 -6.65 -7.62 12.22
N ASN A 157 -6.99 -6.40 11.76
CA ASN A 157 -6.06 -5.41 11.20
C ASN A 157 -5.34 -5.80 9.87
N ALA A 158 -5.66 -6.95 9.27
CA ALA A 158 -5.32 -7.24 7.88
C ALA A 158 -6.49 -6.86 6.93
N GLY A 159 -6.35 -7.24 5.67
CA GLY A 159 -7.38 -7.08 4.65
C GLY A 159 -8.23 -8.33 4.56
N ALA A 160 -9.50 -8.14 4.23
CA ALA A 160 -10.41 -9.24 3.96
C ALA A 160 -10.78 -9.21 2.48
N TYR A 161 -10.33 -10.21 1.73
CA TYR A 161 -10.65 -10.33 0.32
C TYR A 161 -11.93 -11.14 0.15
N ASN A 162 -12.96 -10.55 -0.45
CA ASN A 162 -14.17 -11.29 -0.76
C ASN A 162 -13.88 -12.26 -1.89
N LYS A 163 -14.13 -13.54 -1.65
CA LYS A 163 -13.95 -14.59 -2.66
C LYS A 163 -14.76 -14.25 -3.92
N THR A 164 -14.10 -14.29 -5.06
CA THR A 164 -14.73 -14.16 -6.37
C THR A 164 -14.37 -15.35 -7.25
N LYS A 165 -14.73 -15.28 -8.54
CA LYS A 165 -14.27 -16.26 -9.53
C LYS A 165 -12.77 -16.13 -9.86
N PHE A 166 -12.12 -15.03 -9.47
CA PHE A 166 -10.73 -14.75 -9.81
C PHE A 166 -9.75 -15.11 -8.69
N ALA A 167 -10.14 -14.94 -7.43
CA ALA A 167 -9.30 -15.25 -6.28
C ALA A 167 -10.12 -15.43 -4.98
N LYS A 168 -9.45 -15.88 -3.93
CA LYS A 168 -9.90 -15.89 -2.54
C LYS A 168 -8.78 -15.43 -1.60
N GLN A 169 -9.09 -15.14 -0.34
CA GLN A 169 -8.12 -14.82 0.72
C GLN A 169 -6.91 -15.78 0.67
N GLY A 170 -5.70 -15.23 0.75
CA GLY A 170 -4.45 -15.99 0.75
C GLY A 170 -3.88 -16.34 -0.63
N ASP A 171 -4.65 -16.17 -1.72
CA ASP A 171 -4.12 -16.43 -3.06
C ASP A 171 -3.01 -15.44 -3.43
N LEU A 172 -1.98 -15.92 -4.13
CA LEU A 172 -0.86 -15.10 -4.61
C LEU A 172 -1.18 -14.50 -5.97
N GLY A 173 -1.06 -13.17 -6.10
CA GLY A 173 -1.49 -12.43 -7.28
C GLY A 173 -0.74 -12.83 -8.56
N SER A 174 0.55 -13.14 -8.47
CA SER A 174 1.34 -13.60 -9.62
C SER A 174 0.88 -14.96 -10.15
N ALA A 175 0.26 -15.78 -9.29
CA ALA A 175 -0.19 -17.13 -9.61
C ALA A 175 -1.63 -17.17 -10.13
N VAL A 176 -2.54 -16.41 -9.52
CA VAL A 176 -3.99 -16.51 -9.83
C VAL A 176 -4.48 -15.40 -10.77
N LEU A 177 -3.85 -14.23 -10.76
CA LEU A 177 -4.36 -13.11 -11.56
C LEU A 177 -3.98 -13.26 -13.03
N PRO A 178 -4.95 -13.17 -13.95
CA PRO A 178 -4.67 -13.20 -15.36
C PRO A 178 -3.85 -11.98 -15.78
N LYS A 179 -3.18 -12.09 -16.93
CA LYS A 179 -2.65 -10.91 -17.62
C LYS A 179 -3.83 -10.00 -17.98
N GLN A 180 -3.81 -8.78 -17.48
CA GLN A 180 -4.81 -7.76 -17.80
C GLN A 180 -4.16 -6.66 -18.64
N PRO A 181 -4.69 -6.36 -19.83
CA PRO A 181 -4.24 -5.21 -20.60
C PRO A 181 -4.54 -3.94 -19.80
N SER A 182 -3.50 -3.16 -19.53
CA SER A 182 -3.67 -1.89 -18.79
C SER A 182 -4.27 -0.76 -19.65
N GLY A 183 -4.40 -0.99 -20.96
CA GLY A 183 -4.77 0.01 -21.96
C GLY A 183 -3.74 1.12 -22.16
N SER A 184 -2.66 1.11 -21.38
CA SER A 184 -1.66 2.17 -21.38
C SER A 184 -0.48 1.81 -22.28
N VAL A 185 -0.18 2.68 -23.24
CA VAL A 185 1.00 2.57 -24.11
C VAL A 185 1.88 3.78 -23.86
N TRP A 186 3.15 3.54 -23.53
CA TRP A 186 4.11 4.58 -23.21
C TRP A 186 5.35 4.47 -24.08
N VAL A 187 5.96 5.61 -24.37
CA VAL A 187 7.25 5.66 -25.08
C VAL A 187 8.36 5.52 -24.05
N ARG A 188 9.36 4.67 -24.33
CA ARG A 188 10.54 4.52 -23.45
C ARG A 188 11.19 5.89 -23.21
N GLY A 189 11.47 6.19 -21.94
CA GLY A 189 12.10 7.45 -21.53
C GLY A 189 11.13 8.64 -21.40
N SER A 190 9.85 8.48 -21.74
CA SER A 190 8.85 9.52 -21.53
C SER A 190 8.50 9.67 -20.04
N THR A 191 8.12 10.90 -19.65
CA THR A 191 7.43 11.16 -18.39
C THR A 191 5.97 10.76 -18.54
N VAL A 192 5.46 9.99 -17.58
CA VAL A 192 4.08 9.51 -17.57
C VAL A 192 3.43 9.75 -16.23
N THR A 193 2.12 9.96 -16.25
CA THR A 193 1.32 10.09 -15.04
C THR A 193 0.88 8.71 -14.56
N ALA A 194 1.32 8.35 -13.36
CA ALA A 194 0.77 7.25 -12.60
C ALA A 194 -0.11 7.78 -11.47
N ARG A 195 -1.13 7.02 -11.08
CA ARG A 195 -2.01 7.36 -9.96
C ARG A 195 -2.16 6.17 -9.05
N TRP A 196 -2.04 6.42 -7.76
CA TRP A 196 -2.14 5.44 -6.69
C TRP A 196 -3.14 5.95 -5.67
N GLN A 197 -4.09 5.11 -5.28
CA GLN A 197 -5.03 5.42 -4.21
C GLN A 197 -4.39 5.04 -2.88
N ASN A 198 -4.30 6.02 -1.99
CA ASN A 198 -4.06 5.75 -0.58
C ASN A 198 -5.41 5.50 0.10
N THR A 199 -5.80 4.23 0.22
CA THR A 199 -7.03 3.89 0.94
C THR A 199 -6.81 4.05 2.43
N ALA A 200 -5.60 3.80 2.95
CA ALA A 200 -5.34 3.96 4.35
C ALA A 200 -3.84 4.14 4.75
N LYS A 201 -3.62 4.98 5.77
CA LYS A 201 -2.35 5.68 6.01
C LYS A 201 -1.42 4.97 6.99
N HIS A 202 -0.33 4.42 6.47
CA HIS A 202 0.66 3.65 7.23
C HIS A 202 2.01 4.31 7.45
N GLY A 203 2.10 5.61 7.18
CA GLY A 203 3.35 6.34 7.41
C GLY A 203 4.44 5.95 6.43
N GLY A 204 4.05 5.29 5.34
CA GLY A 204 4.92 4.96 4.23
C GLY A 204 4.87 5.98 3.10
N GLY A 205 5.33 5.54 1.95
CA GLY A 205 5.32 6.19 0.65
C GLY A 205 5.36 5.09 -0.41
N TYR A 206 5.69 5.43 -1.64
CA TYR A 206 5.62 4.48 -2.75
C TYR A 206 6.75 4.71 -3.77
N GLN A 207 7.08 3.64 -4.48
CA GLN A 207 8.02 3.64 -5.58
C GLN A 207 7.39 2.88 -6.75
N TYR A 208 7.64 3.33 -7.97
CA TYR A 208 7.32 2.56 -9.15
C TYR A 208 8.54 1.79 -9.63
N ARG A 209 8.33 0.55 -10.05
CA ARG A 209 9.34 -0.35 -10.59
C ARG A 209 8.73 -1.05 -11.78
N LEU A 210 9.54 -1.44 -12.76
CA LEU A 210 9.05 -2.32 -13.82
C LEU A 210 9.90 -3.58 -13.88
N CYS A 211 9.26 -4.68 -14.24
CA CYS A 211 9.88 -5.94 -14.59
C CYS A 211 9.60 -6.17 -16.09
N PRO A 212 10.60 -6.50 -16.93
CA PRO A 212 10.38 -6.75 -18.35
C PRO A 212 9.34 -7.84 -18.62
N LEU A 213 8.54 -7.67 -19.67
CA LEU A 213 7.58 -8.69 -20.07
C LEU A 213 8.30 -9.98 -20.46
N GLY A 214 7.88 -11.11 -19.87
CA GLY A 214 8.48 -12.42 -20.11
C GLY A 214 9.37 -12.90 -18.96
N GLU A 215 9.84 -11.98 -18.11
CA GLU A 215 10.54 -12.33 -16.88
C GLU A 215 9.58 -12.92 -15.83
N PRO A 216 10.06 -13.79 -14.92
CA PRO A 216 9.28 -14.22 -13.77
C PRO A 216 8.84 -13.03 -12.90
N LEU A 217 7.56 -13.03 -12.50
CA LEU A 217 6.96 -12.02 -11.62
C LEU A 217 7.49 -12.13 -10.18
N THR A 218 8.75 -11.76 -9.98
CA THR A 218 9.45 -11.81 -8.70
C THR A 218 9.80 -10.40 -8.23
N GLU A 219 9.86 -10.20 -6.92
CA GLU A 219 10.29 -8.92 -6.35
C GLU A 219 11.71 -8.55 -6.81
N ALA A 220 12.61 -9.55 -6.93
CA ALA A 220 13.96 -9.35 -7.46
C ALA A 220 13.96 -8.73 -8.86
N CYS A 221 13.08 -9.17 -9.76
CA CYS A 221 12.96 -8.58 -11.09
C CYS A 221 12.58 -7.09 -11.03
N PHE A 222 11.57 -6.75 -10.22
CA PHE A 222 11.12 -5.36 -10.07
C PHE A 222 12.21 -4.48 -9.43
N GLN A 223 12.97 -5.01 -8.46
CA GLN A 223 14.05 -4.25 -7.81
C GLN A 223 15.18 -3.85 -8.75
N ASN A 224 15.36 -4.54 -9.88
CA ASN A 224 16.38 -4.21 -10.86
C ASN A 224 16.09 -2.91 -11.64
N MET A 225 14.86 -2.42 -11.66
CA MET A 225 14.51 -1.22 -12.44
C MET A 225 13.54 -0.28 -11.70
N PRO A 226 14.01 0.41 -10.65
CA PRO A 226 13.27 1.49 -10.02
C PRO A 226 13.13 2.70 -10.95
N LEU A 227 11.92 3.24 -11.02
CA LEU A 227 11.63 4.47 -11.75
C LEU A 227 11.87 5.70 -10.87
N LYS A 228 12.30 6.79 -11.53
CA LYS A 228 12.46 8.10 -10.90
C LYS A 228 11.16 8.89 -11.07
N PHE A 229 10.78 9.65 -10.03
CA PHE A 229 9.76 10.67 -10.17
C PHE A 229 10.26 11.78 -11.10
N ALA A 230 9.37 12.33 -11.92
CA ALA A 230 9.67 13.42 -12.81
C ALA A 230 9.96 14.73 -12.05
N THR A 231 10.60 15.68 -12.73
CA THR A 231 10.88 17.03 -12.22
C THR A 231 10.51 18.06 -13.30
N PRO A 232 9.94 19.24 -12.96
CA PRO A 232 9.68 19.78 -11.62
C PRO A 232 8.41 19.22 -10.95
N ASP A 233 7.62 18.45 -11.70
CA ASP A 233 6.35 17.87 -11.26
C ASP A 233 6.57 16.81 -10.17
N ARG A 234 6.71 17.31 -8.93
CA ARG A 234 6.68 16.47 -7.74
C ARG A 234 5.25 16.01 -7.49
N HIS A 235 5.12 14.87 -6.83
CA HIS A 235 3.83 14.43 -6.28
C HIS A 235 3.17 15.56 -5.50
N THR A 236 2.10 16.12 -6.05
CA THR A 236 1.18 17.00 -5.35
C THR A 236 0.27 16.12 -4.51
N VAL A 237 0.55 16.04 -3.20
CA VAL A 237 -0.29 15.36 -2.22
C VAL A 237 -1.56 16.16 -1.99
#